data_AF-A0A3G6YJM5-F1
#
_entry.id   AF-A0A3G6YJM5-F1
#
_cell.length_a   1.000
_cell.length_b   1.000
_cell.length_c   1.000
_cell.angle_alpha   90.00
_cell.angle_beta   90.00
_cell.angle_gamma   90.00
#
_symmetry.space_group_name_H-M   'P 1'
#
loop_
_entity.id
_entity.type
_entity.pdbx_description
1 polymer ?
#
loop_
_entity_poly.entity_id
_entity_poly.type
_entity_poly.pdbx_seq_one_letter_code
_entity_poly.pdbx_strand_id
1 'polypeptide(L)' 'MNQTNLAIAALSASFANAMNKIDPKFSTLFLEEIENRYHELKDMELIHVEAMETLNWTREFIQNK' A
#
# COMPACT_ATOMS: atom_id res chain seq x y z
N MET A 1 16.27 4.25 4.19
CA MET A 1 14.92 3.73 4.51
C MET A 1 14.21 4.79 5.33
N ASN A 2 13.19 5.44 4.75
CA ASN A 2 12.42 6.49 5.42
C ASN A 2 11.48 5.82 6.46
N GLN A 3 11.80 5.97 7.75
CA GLN A 3 11.07 5.31 8.84
C GLN A 3 9.60 5.75 8.94
N THR A 4 9.31 7.00 8.55
CA THR A 4 7.93 7.51 8.50
C THR A 4 7.12 6.76 7.46
N ASN A 5 7.67 6.60 6.25
CA ASN A 5 7.02 5.87 5.16
C ASN A 5 6.80 4.40 5.51
N LEU A 6 7.80 3.76 6.14
CA LEU A 6 7.67 2.39 6.60
C LEU A 6 6.56 2.25 7.66
N ALA A 7 6.48 3.18 8.61
CA ALA A 7 5.42 3.20 9.61
C ALA A 7 4.03 3.41 8.97
N ILE A 8 3.90 4.29 7.97
CA ILE A 8 2.67 4.49 7.20
C ILE A 8 2.28 3.20 6.48
N ALA A 9 3.22 2.54 5.80
CA ALA A 9 2.97 1.28 5.10
C ALA A 9 2.48 0.19 6.06
N ALA A 10 3.15 0.04 7.21
CA ALA A 10 2.76 -0.93 8.22
C ALA A 10 1.38 -0.64 8.84
N LEU A 11 1.06 0.64 9.09
CA LEU A 11 -0.23 1.05 9.62
C LEU A 11 -1.36 0.79 8.60
N SER A 12 -1.15 1.17 7.34
CA SER A 12 -2.10 0.92 6.25
C SER A 12 -2.35 -0.57 6.05
N ALA A 13 -1.30 -1.39 6.05
CA ALA A 13 -1.44 -2.84 5.98
C ALA A 13 -2.20 -3.41 7.19
N SER A 14 -1.93 -2.90 8.39
CA SER A 14 -2.66 -3.31 9.60
C SER A 14 -4.14 -2.98 9.52
N PHE A 15 -4.49 -1.80 8.97
CA PHE A 15 -5.87 -1.41 8.72
C PHE A 15 -6.56 -2.33 7.71
N ALA A 16 -5.94 -2.56 6.55
CA ALA A 16 -6.49 -3.46 5.53
C ALA A 16 -6.73 -4.88 6.08
N ASN A 17 -5.80 -5.37 6.89
CA ASN A 17 -5.90 -6.65 7.56
C ASN A 17 -7.01 -6.72 8.62
N ALA A 18 -7.27 -5.63 9.35
CA ALA A 18 -8.38 -5.55 10.29
C ALA A 18 -9.72 -5.56 9.54
N MET A 19 -9.83 -4.77 8.47
CA MET A 19 -11.01 -4.72 7.62
C MET A 19 -11.29 -6.06 6.95
N ASN A 20 -10.25 -6.80 6.54
CA ASN A 20 -10.41 -8.10 5.90
C ASN A 20 -11.05 -9.17 6.81
N LYS A 21 -11.02 -8.98 8.13
CA LYS A 21 -11.74 -9.85 9.10
C LYS A 21 -13.25 -9.62 9.07
N ILE A 22 -13.69 -8.45 8.61
CA ILE A 22 -15.09 -8.04 8.50
C ILE A 22 -15.60 -8.37 7.09
N ASP A 23 -14.82 -8.02 6.07
CA ASP A 23 -15.09 -8.32 4.67
C ASP A 23 -13.86 -8.93 3.99
N PRO A 24 -13.84 -10.26 3.72
CA PRO A 24 -12.71 -10.94 3.09
C PRO A 24 -12.35 -10.48 1.67
N LYS A 25 -13.21 -9.69 1.01
CA LYS A 25 -12.90 -9.09 -0.30
C LYS A 25 -12.17 -7.76 -0.17
N PHE A 26 -12.13 -7.17 1.03
CA PHE A 26 -11.54 -5.87 1.25
C PHE A 26 -10.08 -5.82 0.85
N SER A 27 -9.27 -6.82 1.23
CA SER A 27 -7.84 -6.80 0.90
C SER A 27 -7.60 -6.83 -0.61
N THR A 28 -8.43 -7.54 -1.38
CA THR A 28 -8.32 -7.57 -2.84
C THR A 28 -8.59 -6.20 -3.44
N LEU A 29 -9.71 -5.57 -3.06
CA LEU A 29 -10.06 -4.24 -3.54
C LEU A 29 -9.02 -3.20 -3.13
N PHE A 30 -8.52 -3.30 -1.89
CA PHE A 30 -7.49 -2.38 -1.38
C PHE A 30 -6.16 -2.52 -2.13
N LEU A 31 -5.76 -3.76 -2.49
CA LEU A 31 -4.56 -4.01 -3.28
C LEU A 31 -4.70 -3.48 -4.71
N GLU A 32 -5.87 -3.62 -5.33
CA GLU A 32 -6.16 -3.02 -6.65
C GLU A 32 -6.02 -1.50 -6.62
N GLU A 33 -6.56 -0.83 -5.60
CA GLU A 33 -6.42 0.63 -5.42
C GLU A 33 -4.96 1.06 -5.21
N ILE A 34 -4.17 0.29 -4.46
CA ILE A 34 -2.73 0.56 -4.28
C ILE A 34 -1.99 0.47 -5.61
N GLU A 35 -2.24 -0.55 -6.42
CA GLU A 35 -1.58 -0.75 -7.71
C GLU A 35 -1.96 0.37 -8.68
N ASN A 36 -3.25 0.74 -8.73
CA ASN A 36 -3.72 1.86 -9.54
C ASN A 36 -2.99 3.16 -9.14
N ARG A 37 -2.92 3.46 -7.84
CA ARG A 37 -2.20 4.65 -7.35
C ARG A 37 -0.70 4.60 -7.65
N TYR A 38 -0.09 3.43 -7.59
CA TYR A 38 1.32 3.27 -7.95
C TYR A 38 1.57 3.63 -9.42
N HIS A 39 0.71 3.15 -10.33
CA HIS A 39 0.79 3.49 -11.75
C HIS A 39 0.55 4.98 -12.01
N GLU A 40 -0.45 5.57 -11.35
CA GLU A 40 -0.69 7.02 -11.42
C GLU A 40 0.57 7.82 -11.05
N LEU A 41 1.21 7.48 -9.92
CA LEU A 41 2.43 8.17 -9.46
C LEU A 41 3.63 7.94 -10.37
N LYS A 42 3.72 6.77 -11.00
CA LYS A 42 4.78 6.43 -11.93
C LYS A 42 4.71 7.26 -13.21
N ASP A 43 3.50 7.58 -13.66
CA ASP A 43 3.24 8.27 -14.93
C ASP A 43 3.20 9.81 -14.77
N MET A 44 3.37 10.32 -13.55
CA MET A 44 3.49 11.77 -13.29
C MET A 44 4.81 12.35 -13.80
N GLU A 45 4.79 13.62 -14.22
CA GLU A 45 5.98 14.36 -14.67
C GLU A 45 7.07 14.43 -13.58
N LEU A 46 6.64 14.53 -12.31
CA LEU A 46 7.53 14.40 -11.15
C LEU A 46 7.40 12.99 -10.55
N ILE A 47 8.49 12.23 -10.59
CA ILE A 47 8.51 10.87 -10.05
C ILE A 47 8.56 10.93 -8.51
N HIS A 48 7.51 10.42 -7.86
CA HIS A 48 7.40 10.37 -6.39
C HIS A 48 7.94 9.04 -5.83
N VAL A 49 9.25 8.79 -5.97
CA VAL A 49 9.90 7.50 -5.63
C VAL A 49 9.58 7.02 -4.21
N GLU A 50 9.63 7.91 -3.21
CA GLU A 50 9.36 7.55 -1.82
C GLU A 50 7.89 7.15 -1.57
N ALA A 51 6.94 7.78 -2.27
CA ALA A 51 5.53 7.42 -2.17
C ALA A 51 5.29 6.06 -2.84
N MET A 52 5.90 5.83 -4.00
CA MET A 52 5.87 4.54 -4.69
C MET A 52 6.48 3.41 -3.84
N GLU A 53 7.60 3.66 -3.16
CA GLU A 53 8.22 2.72 -2.21
C GLU A 53 7.27 2.39 -1.04
N THR A 54 6.57 3.40 -0.51
CA THR A 54 5.57 3.23 0.57
C THR A 54 4.43 2.30 0.14
N LEU A 55 3.93 2.48 -1.09
CA LEU A 55 2.88 1.62 -1.65
C LEU A 55 3.36 0.18 -1.83
N ASN A 56 4.59 -0.01 -2.31
CA ASN A 56 5.19 -1.34 -2.43
C ASN A 56 5.30 -2.06 -1.08
N TRP A 57 5.82 -1.39 -0.04
CA TRP A 57 5.88 -1.98 1.30
C TRP A 57 4.50 -2.31 1.86
N THR A 58 3.49 -1.46 1.59
CA THR A 58 2.11 -1.72 2.05
C THR A 58 1.60 -3.04 1.47
N ARG A 59 1.82 -3.27 0.16
CA ARG A 59 1.45 -4.52 -0.51
C ARG A 59 2.24 -5.71 0.04
N GLU A 60 3.55 -5.57 0.25
CA GLU A 60 4.39 -6.61 0.85
C GLU A 60 3.89 -7.02 2.25
N PHE A 61 3.53 -6.06 3.11
CA PHE A 61 3.00 -6.37 4.44
C PHE A 61 1.64 -7.06 4.43
N ILE A 62 0.82 -6.85 3.39
CA ILE A 62 -0.46 -7.54 3.23
C ILE A 62 -0.25 -8.97 2.71
N GLN A 63 0.66 -9.15 1.75
CA GLN A 63 0.87 -10.42 1.04
C GLN A 63 1.81 -11.39 1.77
N ASN A 64 2.83 -10.90 2.47
CA ASN A 64 3.82 -11.72 3.19
C ASN A 64 3.35 -12.13 4.60
N LYS A 65 2.05 -12.42 4.74
CA LYS A 65 1.46 -12.88 5.99
C LYS A 65 1.47 -14.40 6.15
#